data_AF-A0A349CTE2-F1
#
_entry.id   AF-A0A349CTE2-F1
#
_cell.length_a   1.000
_cell.length_b   1.000
_cell.length_c   1.000
_cell.angle_alpha   90.00
_cell.angle_beta   90.00
_cell.angle_gamma   90.00
#
_symmetry.space_group_name_H-M   'P 1'
#
loop_
_entity.id
_entity.type
_entity.pdbx_description
1 polymer ?
#
loop_
_entity_poly.entity_id
_entity_poly.type
_entity_poly.pdbx_seq_one_letter_code
_entity_poly.pdbx_strand_id
1 'polypeptide(L)'
;MGPWTSAETRIRALGDSDAVSVGDYHLAHHVGYALTGSRTDDDGMLQLLSAWPGHRQRVIRLLAAGGVREPRRAPRLHPEDHRDR
;
A
#
# COMPACT_ATOMS: atom_id res chain seq x y z
N MET A 1 -12.26 -7.39 -15.38
CA MET A 1 -11.02 -6.73 -14.90
C MET A 1 -11.42 -5.67 -13.88
N GLY A 2 -10.92 -5.76 -12.65
CA GLY A 2 -11.26 -4.80 -11.59
C GLY A 2 -10.35 -3.56 -11.59
N PRO A 3 -10.73 -2.49 -10.85
CA PRO A 3 -9.93 -1.28 -10.71
C PRO A 3 -8.51 -1.56 -10.21
N TRP A 4 -8.37 -2.42 -9.20
CA TRP A 4 -7.08 -2.87 -8.69
C TRP A 4 -6.22 -3.53 -9.78
N THR A 5 -6.77 -4.50 -10.52
CA THR A 5 -6.04 -5.18 -11.61
C THR A 5 -5.56 -4.23 -12.70
N SER A 6 -6.39 -3.23 -13.06
CA SER A 6 -6.02 -2.19 -14.02
C SER A 6 -4.85 -1.35 -13.51
N ALA A 7 -4.90 -0.90 -12.26
CA ALA A 7 -3.83 -0.14 -11.63
C ALA A 7 -2.53 -0.96 -11.57
N GLU A 8 -2.57 -2.19 -11.08
CA GLU A 8 -1.39 -3.06 -10.94
C GLU A 8 -0.70 -3.32 -12.29
N THR A 9 -1.49 -3.47 -13.37
CA THR A 9 -0.96 -3.59 -14.73
C THR A 9 -0.26 -2.32 -15.17
N ARG A 10 -0.91 -1.16 -15.02
CA ARG A 10 -0.34 0.14 -15.40
C ARG A 10 0.95 0.44 -14.64
N ILE A 11 0.99 0.12 -13.36
CA ILE A 11 2.16 0.31 -12.49
C ILE A 11 3.34 -0.56 -12.93
N ARG A 12 3.12 -1.86 -13.13
CA ARG A 12 4.21 -2.83 -13.33
C ARG A 12 4.63 -2.98 -14.78
N ALA A 13 3.67 -3.02 -15.70
CA ALA A 13 3.95 -3.25 -17.11
C ALA A 13 4.23 -1.95 -17.87
N LEU A 14 3.58 -0.85 -17.51
CA LEU A 14 3.65 0.41 -18.26
C LEU A 14 4.41 1.52 -17.55
N GLY A 15 4.73 1.35 -16.26
CA GLY A 15 5.44 2.35 -15.48
C GLY A 15 4.63 3.62 -15.18
N ASP A 16 3.30 3.51 -15.16
CA ASP A 16 2.40 4.63 -14.84
C ASP A 16 2.76 5.25 -13.47
N SER A 17 3.15 6.52 -13.48
CA SER A 17 3.61 7.25 -12.29
C SER A 17 2.48 7.73 -11.39
N ASP A 18 1.23 7.59 -11.81
CA ASP A 18 0.07 8.14 -11.12
C ASP A 18 -1.03 7.11 -10.80
N ALA A 19 -0.91 5.88 -11.30
CA ALA A 19 -1.81 4.79 -10.96
C ALA A 19 -1.78 4.47 -9.45
N VAL A 20 -2.96 4.38 -8.83
CA VAL A 20 -3.12 3.95 -7.43
C VAL A 20 -3.93 2.66 -7.40
N SER A 21 -3.41 1.64 -6.71
CA SER A 21 -4.07 0.33 -6.55
C SER A 21 -5.13 0.36 -5.46
N VAL A 22 -6.18 1.17 -5.67
CA VAL A 22 -7.37 1.23 -4.81
C VAL A 22 -7.96 -0.16 -4.62
N GLY A 23 -8.35 -0.50 -3.39
CA GLY A 23 -8.81 -1.84 -3.01
C GLY A 23 -7.68 -2.81 -2.64
N ASP A 24 -6.42 -2.37 -2.64
CA ASP A 24 -5.33 -3.14 -2.04
C ASP A 24 -5.46 -3.16 -0.51
N TYR A 25 -5.43 -4.36 0.06
CA TYR A 25 -5.70 -4.58 1.49
C TYR A 25 -4.71 -3.88 2.44
N HIS A 26 -3.48 -3.60 2.00
CA HIS A 26 -2.45 -3.01 2.84
C HIS A 26 -2.08 -1.57 2.46
N LEU A 27 -2.33 -1.18 1.21
CA LEU A 27 -1.84 0.08 0.67
C LEU A 27 -2.39 1.30 1.44
N ALA A 28 -3.70 1.38 1.64
CA ALA A 28 -4.32 2.50 2.34
C ALA A 28 -3.80 2.63 3.78
N HIS A 29 -3.68 1.51 4.50
CA HIS A 29 -3.10 1.48 5.84
C HIS A 29 -1.65 1.97 5.85
N HIS A 30 -0.83 1.52 4.90
CA HIS A 30 0.57 1.89 4.82
C HIS A 30 0.75 3.38 4.49
N VAL A 31 0.02 3.89 3.48
CA VAL A 31 0.07 5.31 3.09
C VAL A 31 -0.42 6.20 4.23
N GLY A 32 -1.56 5.88 4.84
CA GLY A 32 -2.08 6.62 5.98
C GLY A 32 -1.06 6.68 7.11
N TYR A 33 -0.53 5.52 7.50
CA TYR A 33 0.42 5.46 8.62
C TYR A 33 1.71 6.24 8.30
N ALA A 34 2.25 6.10 7.09
CA ALA A 34 3.48 6.77 6.70
C ALA A 34 3.36 8.30 6.65
N LEU A 35 2.19 8.84 6.28
CA LEU A 35 1.97 10.28 6.15
C LEU A 35 1.38 10.94 7.40
N THR A 36 0.65 10.19 8.23
CA THR A 36 -0.14 10.76 9.34
C THR A 36 0.10 10.07 10.68
N GLY A 37 0.81 8.95 10.71
CA GLY A 37 0.96 8.10 11.90
C GLY A 37 -0.28 7.28 12.26
N SER A 38 -1.36 7.34 11.45
CA SER A 38 -2.63 6.63 11.69
C SER A 38 -3.11 5.90 10.43
N ARG A 39 -3.90 4.82 10.59
CA ARG A 39 -4.49 4.11 9.44
C ARG A 39 -5.57 4.96 8.75
N THR A 40 -5.75 4.71 7.46
CA THR A 40 -6.87 5.24 6.66
C THR A 40 -7.42 4.16 5.73
N ASP A 41 -8.60 4.41 5.17
CA ASP A 41 -9.20 3.66 4.07
C ASP A 41 -8.81 4.22 2.69
N ASP A 42 -9.37 3.64 1.62
CA ASP A 42 -9.08 4.03 0.24
C ASP A 42 -9.39 5.51 -0.06
N ASP A 43 -10.52 6.02 0.44
CA ASP A 43 -10.91 7.41 0.21
C ASP A 43 -9.95 8.39 0.89
N GLY A 44 -9.60 8.12 2.16
CA GLY A 44 -8.61 8.93 2.86
C GLY A 44 -7.20 8.80 2.27
N MET A 45 -6.82 7.63 1.75
CA MET A 45 -5.58 7.46 0.99
C MET A 45 -5.57 8.35 -0.26
N LEU A 46 -6.67 8.37 -1.03
CA LEU A 46 -6.78 9.21 -2.23
C LEU A 46 -6.72 10.70 -1.87
N GLN A 47 -7.33 11.10 -0.75
CA GLN A 47 -7.26 12.47 -0.26
C GLN A 47 -5.82 12.85 0.11
N LEU A 48 -5.09 12.00 0.83
CA LEU A 48 -3.69 12.24 1.18
C LEU A 48 -2.79 12.35 -0.06
N LEU A 49 -3.00 11.47 -1.05
CA LEU A 49 -2.21 11.45 -2.27
C LEU A 49 -2.55 12.59 -3.25
N SER A 50 -3.67 13.28 -3.05
CA SER A 50 -4.12 14.38 -3.93
C SER A 50 -3.12 15.55 -4.03
N ALA A 51 -2.19 15.66 -3.07
CA ALA A 51 -1.12 16.65 -3.09
C ALA A 51 -0.07 16.44 -4.21
N TRP A 52 -0.04 15.27 -4.85
CA TRP A 52 0.95 14.93 -5.88
C TRP A 52 0.32 14.42 -7.18
N PRO A 53 -0.42 15.27 -7.91
CA PRO A 53 -1.03 14.89 -9.18
C PRO A 53 0.04 14.43 -10.19
N GLY A 54 -0.21 13.32 -10.89
CA GLY A 54 0.72 12.73 -11.86
C GLY A 54 1.85 11.90 -11.23
N HIS A 55 1.98 11.90 -9.90
CA HIS A 55 3.11 11.30 -9.19
C HIS A 55 2.71 10.40 -8.02
N ARG A 56 1.42 10.09 -7.86
CA ARG A 56 0.92 9.33 -6.71
C ARG A 56 1.62 7.97 -6.53
N GLN A 57 1.90 7.26 -7.63
CA GLN A 57 2.61 5.99 -7.55
C GLN A 57 4.09 6.15 -7.19
N ARG A 58 4.72 7.24 -7.60
CA ARG A 58 6.10 7.54 -7.20
C ARG A 58 6.17 7.78 -5.70
N VAL A 59 5.22 8.55 -5.15
CA VAL A 59 5.11 8.78 -3.71
C VAL A 59 4.91 7.46 -2.97
N ILE A 60 3.96 6.62 -3.40
CA ILE A 60 3.73 5.29 -2.82
C ILE A 60 5.03 4.47 -2.78
N ARG A 61 5.78 4.43 -3.90
CA ARG A 61 7.07 3.72 -3.96
C ARG A 61 8.13 4.31 -3.03
N LEU A 62 8.20 5.64 -2.92
CA LEU A 62 9.12 6.31 -2.00
C LEU A 62 8.76 6.05 -0.54
N LEU A 63 7.48 6.03 -0.18
CA LEU A 63 7.01 5.65 1.16
C LEU A 63 7.40 4.21 1.50
N ALA A 64 7.24 3.29 0.54
CA ALA A 64 7.65 1.89 0.71
C ALA A 64 9.18 1.76 0.89
N ALA A 65 9.96 2.51 0.11
CA ALA A 65 11.41 2.53 0.21
C ALA A 65 11.93 3.21 1.50
N GLY A 66 11.19 4.21 2.00
CA GLY A 66 11.53 4.97 3.21
C GLY A 66 11.42 4.17 4.51
N GLY A 67 10.88 2.95 4.48
CA GLY A 67 10.92 2.02 5.60
C GLY A 67 9.98 2.35 6.76
N VAL A 68 9.18 3.41 6.66
CA VAL A 68 8.13 3.72 7.65
C VAL A 68 7.07 2.64 7.60
N ARG A 69 6.88 1.97 8.74
CA ARG A 69 5.96 0.84 8.88
C ARG A 69 5.16 0.98 10.16
N GLU A 70 3.89 0.65 10.06
CA GLU A 70 3.03 0.54 11.22
C GLU A 70 3.60 -0.50 12.22
N PRO A 71 3.66 -0.19 13.53
CA PRO A 71 4.06 -1.12 14.56
C PRO A 71 3.26 -2.42 14.50
N ARG A 72 3.96 -3.54 14.62
CA ARG A 72 3.31 -4.84 14.72
C ARG A 72 2.58 -4.92 16.05
N ARG A 73 1.28 -5.22 16.01
CA ARG A 73 0.42 -5.30 17.19
C ARG A 73 0.29 -6.72 17.76
N ALA A 74 0.83 -7.72 17.09
CA ALA A 74 0.73 -9.13 17.48
C ALA A 74 2.12 -9.80 17.54
N PRO A 75 2.31 -10.77 18.45
CA PRO A 75 3.49 -11.64 18.47
C PRO A 75 3.72 -12.30 17.11
N ARG A 76 4.96 -12.71 16.85
CA ARG A 76 5.24 -13.55 15.66
C ARG A 76 4.49 -14.86 15.82
N LEU A 77 3.77 -15.28 14.78
CA LEU A 77 3.20 -16.62 14.73
C LEU A 77 4.34 -17.64 14.87
N HIS A 78 4.21 -18.59 15.81
CA HIS A 78 5.16 -19.68 15.93
C HIS A 78 5.02 -20.58 14.69
N PRO A 79 6.12 -21.08 14.09
CA PRO A 79 6.04 -22.06 13.01
C PRO A 79 5.17 -23.24 13.45
N GLU A 80 4.21 -23.61 12.61
CA GLU A 80 3.37 -24.78 12.85
C GLU A 80 4.19 -26.03 12.50
N ASP A 81 4.21 -27.01 13.40
CA ASP A 81 4.94 -28.25 13.17
C ASP A 81 4.05 -29.22 12.37
N HIS A 82 4.47 -29.52 11.13
CA HIS A 82 3.72 -30.37 10.21
C HIS A 82 4.32 -31.78 10.08
N ARG A 83 5.31 -32.15 10.90
CA ARG A 83 6.04 -33.42 10.74
C ARG A 83 5.20 -34.67 11.00
N ASP A 84 4.07 -34.53 11.70
CA ASP A 84 3.15 -35.61 12.05
C ASP A 84 1.82 -35.58 11.25
N ARG A 85 1.78 -34.89 10.09
CA ARG A 85 0.59 -34.78 9.24
C ARG A 85 0.70 -35.56 7.93
#